data_AF-A0A0B6YAP4-F1
#
_entry.id   AF-A0A0B6YAP4-F1
#
_cell.length_a   1.000
_cell.length_b   1.000
_cell.length_c   1.000
_cell.angle_alpha   90.00
_cell.angle_beta   90.00
_cell.angle_gamma   90.00
#
_symmetry.space_group_name_H-M   'P 1'
#
loop_
_entity.id
_entity.type
_entity.pdbx_description
1 polymer ?
#
loop_
_entity_poly.entity_id
_entity_poly.type
_entity_poly.pdbx_seq_one_letter_code
_entity_poly.pdbx_strand_id
1 'polypeptide(L)' 'VLTIAHRLNTIMDYTRIMVLDNGKIKEFDAPQTLLQNPDTVFYGMAKDAGLV' A
#
# COMPACT_ATOMS: atom_id res chain seq x y z
N VAL A 1 -7.21 9.18 11.22
CA VAL A 1 -7.23 10.09 10.04
C VAL A 1 -7.37 9.24 8.80
N LEU A 2 -8.15 9.68 7.81
CA LEU A 2 -8.23 9.02 6.50
C LEU A 2 -7.53 9.93 5.49
N THR A 3 -6.51 9.39 4.82
CA THR A 3 -5.69 10.13 3.87
C THR A 3 -5.65 9.37 2.56
N ILE A 4 -5.94 10.06 1.46
CA ILE A 4 -5.73 9.52 0.11
C ILE A 4 -4.37 10.04 -0.35
N ALA A 5 -3.44 9.12 -0.60
CA ALA A 5 -2.10 9.47 -1.00
C ALA A 5 -1.76 8.91 -2.39
N HIS A 6 -1.06 9.73 -3.16
CA HIS A 6 -0.47 9.34 -4.44
C HIS A 6 1.02 8.98 -4.30
N ARG A 7 1.63 9.28 -3.14
CA ARG A 7 3.03 8.98 -2.86
C ARG A 7 3.13 8.03 -1.69
N LEU A 8 3.65 6.82 -1.93
CA LEU A 8 3.73 5.77 -0.92
C LEU A 8 4.57 6.18 0.30
N ASN A 9 5.67 6.90 0.11
CA ASN A 9 6.56 7.35 1.18
C ASN A 9 5.86 8.15 2.30
N THR A 10 4.76 8.84 1.99
CA THR A 10 4.00 9.63 2.99
C THR A 10 3.01 8.82 3.81
N ILE A 11 2.76 7.56 3.44
CA ILE A 11 1.76 6.69 4.09
C ILE A 11 2.36 5.41 4.69
N MET A 12 3.69 5.25 4.66
CA MET A 12 4.36 4.06 5.20
C MET A 12 4.20 3.91 6.72
N ASP A 13 4.01 5.01 7.45
CA ASP A 13 3.86 5.01 8.92
C ASP A 13 2.39 4.86 9.37
N TYR A 14 1.47 4.61 8.44
CA TYR A 14 0.06 4.43 8.79
C TYR A 14 -0.19 3.06 9.40
N THR A 15 -1.19 2.99 10.27
CA THR A 15 -1.59 1.74 10.92
C THR A 15 -2.12 0.71 9.94
N ARG A 16 -2.83 1.15 8.90
CA ARG A 16 -3.36 0.30 7.82
C ARG A 16 -3.42 1.07 6.51
N ILE A 17 -3.25 0.35 5.40
CA ILE A 17 -3.36 0.83 4.03
C ILE A 17 -4.47 0.06 3.33
N MET A 18 -5.30 0.78 2.59
CA MET A 18 -6.33 0.20 1.71
C MET A 18 -5.93 0.42 0.27
N VAL A 19 -5.81 -0.65 -0.50
CA VAL A 19 -5.63 -0.58 -1.95
C VAL A 19 -6.98 -0.79 -2.62
N LEU A 20 -7.41 0.21 -3.38
CA LEU A 20 -8.65 0.18 -4.16
C LEU A 20 -8.31 0.02 -5.64
N ASP A 21 -8.99 -0.89 -6.31
CA ASP A 21 -8.92 -1.09 -7.76
C ASP A 21 -10.33 -1.31 -8.30
N ASN A 22 -10.70 -0.56 -9.35
CA ASN A 22 -12.01 -0.65 -10.00
C ASN A 22 -13.20 -0.64 -9.03
N GLY A 23 -13.15 0.20 -8.00
CA GLY A 23 -14.20 0.34 -6.98
C GLY A 23 -14.28 -0.81 -5.97
N LYS A 24 -13.30 -1.72 -5.95
CA LYS A 24 -13.23 -2.83 -4.99
C LYS A 24 -11.97 -2.73 -4.14
N ILE A 25 -12.08 -3.16 -2.88
CA ILE A 25 -10.93 -3.32 -2.00
C ILE A 25 -10.16 -4.56 -2.46
N LYS A 26 -8.91 -4.35 -2.89
CA LYS A 26 -7.97 -5.43 -3.22
C LYS A 26 -7.20 -5.87 -2.00
N GLU A 27 -6.75 -4.91 -1.19
CA GLU A 27 -5.90 -5.15 -0.04
C GLU A 27 -6.28 -4.21 1.09
N PHE A 28 -6.19 -4.71 2.31
CA PHE A 28 -6.47 -3.92 3.51
C PHE A 28 -5.73 -4.49 4.72
N ASP A 29 -4.50 -4.03 4.93
CA ASP A 29 -3.67 -4.49 6.05
C ASP A 29 -2.62 -3.44 6.43
N ALA A 30 -1.79 -3.73 7.43
CA ALA A 30 -0.64 -2.92 7.80
C ALA A 30 0.39 -2.89 6.65
N PRO A 31 1.09 -1.75 6.44
CA PRO A 31 2.09 -1.60 5.38
C PRO A 31 3.15 -2.72 5.40
N GLN A 32 3.63 -3.08 6.59
CA GLN A 32 4.63 -4.12 6.78
C GLN A 32 4.14 -5.50 6.30
N THR A 33 2.89 -5.86 6.61
CA THR A 33 2.28 -7.11 6.16
C THR A 33 2.16 -7.15 4.64
N LEU A 34 1.72 -6.05 4.04
CA LEU A 34 1.58 -5.94 2.60
C LEU A 34 2.94 -6.03 1.88
N LEU A 35 3.98 -5.40 2.44
CA LEU A 35 5.34 -5.44 1.86
C LEU A 35 6.06 -6.78 2.04
N GLN A 36 5.65 -7.62 2.99
CA GLN A 36 6.24 -8.95 3.18
C GLN A 36 5.87 -9.93 2.06
N ASN A 37 4.78 -9.68 1.35
CA ASN A 37 4.31 -10.55 0.28
C ASN A 37 4.55 -9.89 -1.09
N PRO A 38 5.49 -10.41 -1.91
CA PRO A 38 5.80 -9.88 -3.24
C PRO A 38 4.64 -9.92 -4.24
N ASP A 39 3.63 -10.75 -4.00
CA ASP A 39 2.46 -10.91 -4.88
C ASP A 39 1.39 -9.84 -4.63
N THR A 40 1.58 -8.96 -3.64
CA THR A 40 0.64 -7.88 -3.34
C THR A 40 0.77 -6.73 -4.33
N VAL A 41 -0.36 -6.08 -4.62
CA VAL A 41 -0.43 -4.85 -5.40
C VAL A 41 0.37 -3.76 -4.69
N PHE A 42 0.30 -3.67 -3.36
CA PHE A 42 1.08 -2.72 -2.59
C PHE A 42 2.60 -2.90 -2.74
N TYR A 43 3.09 -4.15 -2.71
CA TYR A 43 4.50 -4.42 -2.95
C TYR A 43 4.93 -3.99 -4.36
N GLY A 44 4.13 -4.29 -5.38
CA GLY A 44 4.37 -3.82 -6.75
C GLY A 44 4.49 -2.30 -6.83
N MET A 45 3.55 -1.58 -6.21
CA MET A 45 3.58 -0.12 -6.13
C MET A 45 4.82 0.42 -5.38
N ALA A 46 5.24 -0.26 -4.31
CA ALA A 46 6.44 0.10 -3.55
C ALA A 46 7.72 -0.11 -4.36
N LYS A 47 7.80 -1.21 -5.11
CA LYS A 47 8.91 -1.53 -6.01
C LYS A 47 9.02 -0.51 -7.14
N ASP A 48 7.90 -0.18 -7.78
CA ASP A 48 7.86 0.84 -8.85
C ASP A 48 8.24 2.24 -8.34
N ALA A 49 7.94 2.52 -7.06
CA ALA A 49 8.35 3.75 -6.38
C ALA A 49 9.81 3.73 -5.88
N GLY A 50 10.54 2.62 -6.03
CA GLY A 50 11.92 2.48 -5.55
C GLY A 50 12.06 2.44 -4.03
N LEU A 51 11.03 1.99 -3.32
CA LEU A 51 11.01 1.87 -1.85
C LEU A 51 11.46 0.49 -1.35
N VAL A 52 11.47 -0.51 -2.23
CA VAL A 52 11.93 -1.89 -2.00
C VAL A 52 12.71 -2.42 -3.21
#